data_AF-A0A1E7IKC7-F1
#
_entry.id   AF-A0A1E7IKC7-F1
#
_cell.length_a   1.000
_cell.length_b   1.000
_cell.length_c   1.000
_cell.angle_alpha   90.00
_cell.angle_beta   90.00
_cell.angle_gamma   90.00
#
_symmetry.space_group_name_H-M   'P 1'
#
loop_
_entity.id
_entity.type
_entity.pdbx_description
1 polymer ?
#
loop_
_entity_poly.entity_id
_entity_poly.type
_entity_poly.pdbx_seq_one_letter_code
_entity_poly.pdbx_strand_id
1 'polypeptide(L)' 'MELDLDALLNLITNRTKDIEAIVDGTGYLPRTVIGVATFLLDHDGNLDLLTAKQQVTFETFIEPLLSK' A
#
# COMPACT_ATOMS: atom_id res chain seq x y z
N MET A 1 -14.68 1.85 -5.06
CA MET A 1 -13.99 2.92 -4.31
C MET A 1 -12.93 3.47 -5.25
N GLU A 2 -12.83 4.79 -5.38
CA GLU A 2 -11.77 5.40 -6.19
C GLU A 2 -10.58 5.66 -5.26
N LEU A 3 -9.41 5.14 -5.62
CA LEU A 3 -8.20 5.24 -4.82
C LEU A 3 -7.51 6.57 -5.13
N ASP A 4 -7.16 7.35 -4.10
CA ASP A 4 -6.39 8.58 -4.28
C ASP A 4 -4.92 8.24 -4.60
N LEU A 5 -4.56 8.43 -5.87
CA LEU A 5 -3.22 8.12 -6.39
C LEU A 5 -2.16 9.08 -5.89
N ASP A 6 -2.51 10.34 -5.61
CA ASP A 6 -1.58 11.31 -5.05
C ASP A 6 -1.25 10.95 -3.59
N ALA A 7 -2.26 10.54 -2.82
CA ALA A 7 -2.07 10.03 -1.47
C ALA A 7 -1.22 8.74 -1.47
N LEU A 8 -1.46 7.83 -2.41
CA LEU A 8 -0.70 6.58 -2.56
C LEU A 8 0.76 6.84 -2.97
N LEU A 9 1.00 7.77 -3.89
CA LEU A 9 2.34 8.19 -4.28
C LEU A 9 3.07 8.84 -3.10
N ASN A 10 2.40 9.75 -2.38
CA ASN A 10 2.95 10.40 -1.19
C ASN A 10 3.29 9.37 -0.10
N LEU A 11 2.46 8.33 0.06
CA LEU A 11 2.69 7.26 1.01
C LEU A 11 4.04 6.55 0.76
N ILE A 12 4.31 6.15 -0.49
CA ILE A 12 5.53 5.40 -0.82
C ILE A 12 6.77 6.27 -1.04
N THR A 13 6.61 7.59 -1.22
CA THR A 13 7.74 8.51 -1.43
C THR A 13 8.17 9.24 -0.16
N ASN A 14 7.21 9.71 0.64
CA ASN A 14 7.47 10.60 1.79
C ASN A 14 7.15 9.95 3.15
N ARG A 15 6.34 8.89 3.17
CA ARG A 15 5.87 8.25 4.41
C ARG A 15 6.34 6.80 4.54
N THR A 16 7.51 6.47 3.99
CA THR A 16 8.11 5.12 4.08
C THR A 16 8.32 4.66 5.53
N LYS A 17 8.59 5.58 6.46
CA LYS A 17 8.68 5.29 7.89
C LYS A 17 7.36 4.82 8.51
N ASP A 18 6.22 5.34 8.03
CA ASP A 18 4.91 4.88 8.50
C ASP A 18 4.65 3.44 8.02
N ILE A 19 5.11 3.11 6.81
CA ILE A 19 5.09 1.74 6.29
C ILE A 19 5.97 0.86 7.17
N GLU A 20 7.23 1.21 7.40
CA GLU A 20 8.14 0.45 8.28
C GLU A 20 7.54 0.20 9.67
N ALA A 21 6.94 1.22 10.27
CA ALA A 21 6.32 1.13 11.58
C ALA A 21 5.09 0.20 11.59
N ILE A 22 4.23 0.22 10.56
CA ILE A 22 3.02 -0.63 10.55
C ILE A 22 3.33 -2.10 10.24
N VAL A 23 4.40 -2.40 9.50
CA VAL A 23 4.82 -3.79 9.24
C VAL A 23 5.72 -4.38 10.33
N ASP A 24 6.26 -3.58 11.25
CA ASP A 24 7.13 -4.09 12.31
C ASP A 24 6.44 -5.18 13.15
N GLY A 25 7.15 -6.28 13.42
CA GLY A 25 6.62 -7.43 14.14
C GLY A 25 5.58 -8.30 13.40
N THR A 26 5.15 -7.95 12.19
CA THR A 26 4.13 -8.71 11.44
C THR A 26 4.70 -9.84 10.57
N GLY A 27 6.02 -9.85 10.35
CA GLY A 27 6.70 -10.76 9.43
C GLY A 27 6.61 -10.36 7.95
N TYR A 28 5.85 -9.31 7.62
CA TYR A 28 5.90 -8.68 6.30
C TYR A 28 7.13 -7.78 6.16
N LEU A 29 7.60 -7.62 4.92
CA LEU A 29 8.69 -6.70 4.62
C LEU A 29 8.11 -5.37 4.11
N PRO A 30 8.67 -4.21 4.49
CA PRO A 30 8.23 -2.91 3.97
C PRO A 30 8.19 -2.88 2.43
N ARG A 31 9.19 -3.49 1.78
CA ARG A 31 9.23 -3.61 0.30
C ARG A 31 8.04 -4.34 -0.31
N THR A 32 7.39 -5.25 0.43
CA THR A 32 6.19 -5.96 -0.06
C THR A 32 5.01 -4.99 -0.13
N VAL A 33 4.82 -4.16 0.91
CA VAL A 33 3.78 -3.13 0.93
C VAL A 33 4.04 -2.08 -0.15
N ILE A 34 5.28 -1.59 -0.27
CA ILE A 34 5.68 -0.63 -1.31
C ILE A 34 5.45 -1.21 -2.70
N GLY A 35 5.76 -2.49 -2.92
CA GLY A 35 5.54 -3.16 -4.20
C GLY A 35 4.05 -3.22 -4.59
N VAL A 36 3.15 -3.47 -3.65
CA VAL A 36 1.70 -3.45 -3.91
C VAL A 36 1.20 -2.05 -4.23
N ALA A 37 1.65 -1.05 -3.47
CA ALA A 37 1.31 0.35 -3.75
C ALA A 37 1.84 0.82 -5.12
N THR A 38 3.07 0.43 -5.48
CA THR A 38 3.65 0.72 -6.81
C THR A 38 2.84 0.05 -7.92
N PHE A 39 2.49 -1.22 -7.75
CA PHE A 39 1.65 -1.94 -8.71
C PHE A 39 0.31 -1.23 -8.93
N LEU A 40 -0.33 -0.72 -7.87
CA LEU A 40 -1.57 0.05 -7.98
C LEU A 40 -1.36 1.36 -8.73
N LEU A 41 -0.28 2.10 -8.48
CA LEU A 41 0.05 3.32 -9.24
C LEU A 41 0.23 3.03 -10.73
N ASP A 42 0.91 1.93 -11.07
CA ASP A 42 1.12 1.51 -12.46
C ASP A 42 -0.18 1.09 -13.18
N HIS A 43 -1.26 0.86 -12.43
CA HIS A 43 -2.57 0.40 -12.94
C HIS A 43 -3.72 1.34 -12.54
N ASP A 44 -3.47 2.64 -12.43
CA ASP A 44 -4.47 3.67 -12.16
C ASP A 44 -5.32 3.40 -10.89
N GLY A 45 -4.72 2.73 -9.89
CA GLY A 45 -5.37 2.39 -8.62
C GLY A 45 -6.40 1.27 -8.71
N ASN A 46 -6.41 0.48 -9.79
CA ASN A 46 -7.39 -0.58 -9.97
C ASN A 46 -7.20 -1.76 -9.01
N LEU A 47 -8.01 -1.79 -7.94
CA LEU A 47 -7.99 -2.84 -6.92
C LEU A 47 -8.41 -4.22 -7.46
N ASP A 48 -9.23 -4.29 -8.51
CA ASP A 48 -9.71 -5.56 -9.08
C ASP A 48 -8.57 -6.38 -9.74
N LEU A 49 -7.43 -5.76 -9.99
CA LEU A 49 -6.23 -6.41 -10.52
C LEU A 49 -5.34 -7.03 -9.44
N LEU A 50 -5.63 -6.77 -8.15
CA LEU A 50 -4.88 -7.37 -7.05
C LEU A 50 -5.18 -8.86 -6.95
N THR A 51 -4.13 -9.66 -6.82
CA THR A 51 -4.28 -11.04 -6.35
C THR A 51 -4.78 -11.06 -4.90
N ALA A 52 -5.36 -12.18 -4.46
CA ALA A 52 -5.84 -12.33 -3.08
C ALA A 52 -4.77 -11.98 -2.02
N LYS A 53 -3.48 -12.29 -2.27
CA LYS A 53 -2.40 -11.95 -1.34
C LYS A 53 -2.07 -10.44 -1.34
N GLN A 54 -2.12 -9.80 -2.51
CA GLN A 54 -1.93 -8.36 -2.60
C GLN A 54 -3.10 -7.60 -1.99
N GLN A 55 -4.34 -8.10 -2.16
CA GLN A 55 -5.54 -7.56 -1.53
C GLN A 55 -5.39 -7.52 0.00
N VAL A 56 -4.96 -8.64 0.61
CA VAL A 56 -4.67 -8.68 2.06
C VAL A 56 -3.61 -7.65 2.45
N THR A 57 -2.57 -7.48 1.64
CA THR A 57 -1.51 -6.48 1.90
C THR A 57 -2.07 -5.05 1.82
N PHE A 58 -2.96 -4.78 0.85
CA PHE A 58 -3.62 -3.49 0.70
C PHE A 58 -4.51 -3.17 1.90
N GLU A 59 -5.44 -4.06 2.25
CA GLU A 59 -6.40 -3.88 3.34
C GLU A 59 -5.70 -3.79 4.71
N THR A 60 -4.63 -4.57 4.92
CA THR A 60 -3.95 -4.61 6.23
C THR A 60 -3.04 -3.41 6.45
N PHE A 61 -2.37 -2.91 5.39
CA PHE A 61 -1.29 -1.94 5.55
C PHE A 61 -1.49 -0.64 4.78
N ILE A 62 -1.97 -0.69 3.54
CA ILE A 62 -2.06 0.49 2.68
C ILE A 62 -3.29 1.32 3.03
N GLU A 63 -4.47 0.70 3.04
CA GLU A 63 -5.75 1.36 3.32
C GLU A 63 -5.75 2.11 4.67
N PRO A 64 -5.25 1.53 5.78
CA PRO A 64 -5.16 2.24 7.06
C PRO A 64 -4.19 3.43 7.03
N LEU A 65 -3.17 3.42 6.16
CA LEU A 65 -2.22 4.52 6.04
C LEU A 65 -2.72 5.66 5.16
N LEU A 66 -3.62 5.37 4.21
CA LEU A 66 -4.29 6.37 3.37
C LEU A 66 -5.45 7.07 4.08
N SER A 67 -6.06 6.41 5.07
CA SER A 67 -7.18 6.96 5.85
C SER A 67 -6.74 7.80 7.06
N LYS A 68 -5.42 8.02 7.23
CA LYS A 68 -4.82 8.88 8.27
C LYS A 68 -4.59 10.29 7.72
#